data_AF-A0A0C1MBB9-F1
#
_entry.id   AF-A0A0C1MBB9-F1
#
_cell.length_a   1.000
_cell.length_b   1.000
_cell.length_c   1.000
_cell.angle_alpha   90.00
_cell.angle_beta   90.00
_cell.angle_gamma   90.00
#
_symmetry.space_group_name_H-M   'P 1'
#
loop_
_entity.id
_entity.type
_entity.pdbx_description
1 polymer ?
#
loop_
_entity_poly.entity_id
_entity_poly.type
_entity_poly.pdbx_seq_one_letter_code
_entity_poly.pdbx_strand_id
1 'polypeptide(L)'
;MTQKQRWAGVSVVLYVLFVIAAIWLNFLDPAKIGLEWTIFWYFTAAGGCFYFYFKNFTYRETVYYAKKLGLHKEDLVPLIPKLKANQDVPDPDHPGFLSPFAKVPFSVLNALTEQLEPKAKAQGIPPFR
;
A
#
# COMPACT_ATOMS: atom_id res chain seq x y z
N MET A 1 15.40 -11.52 -1.48
CA MET A 1 14.76 -10.19 -1.34
C MET A 1 13.63 -10.29 -0.35
N THR A 2 13.59 -9.41 0.65
CA THR A 2 12.43 -9.29 1.56
C THR A 2 11.22 -8.74 0.80
N GLN A 3 10.00 -8.94 1.32
CA GLN A 3 8.81 -8.35 0.69
C GLN A 3 8.93 -6.82 0.64
N LYS A 4 9.52 -6.20 1.66
CA LYS A 4 9.88 -4.77 1.68
C LYS A 4 10.75 -4.38 0.48
N GLN A 5 11.86 -5.09 0.25
CA GLN A 5 12.78 -4.79 -0.86
C GLN A 5 12.12 -4.94 -2.23
N ARG A 6 11.24 -5.93 -2.40
CA ARG A 6 10.54 -6.14 -3.66
C ARG A 6 9.62 -4.96 -3.99
N TRP A 7 8.81 -4.51 -3.05
CA TRP A 7 7.88 -3.40 -3.26
C TRP A 7 8.56 -2.05 -3.35
N ALA A 8 9.67 -1.86 -2.62
CA ALA A 8 10.54 -0.71 -2.80
C ALA A 8 11.08 -0.68 -4.24
N GLY A 9 11.59 -1.80 -4.75
CA GLY A 9 12.05 -1.93 -6.13
C GLY A 9 10.98 -1.59 -7.16
N VAL A 10 9.77 -2.13 -7.02
CA VAL A 10 8.64 -1.80 -7.91
C VAL A 10 8.32 -0.30 -7.88
N SER A 11 8.35 0.33 -6.71
CA SER A 11 8.04 1.75 -6.57
C SER A 11 9.12 2.63 -7.18
N VAL A 12 10.39 2.25 -7.06
CA VAL A 12 11.50 2.93 -7.76
C VAL A 12 11.36 2.79 -9.28
N VAL A 13 11.05 1.59 -9.78
CA VAL A 13 10.85 1.36 -11.22
C VAL A 13 9.69 2.22 -11.75
N LEU A 14 8.58 2.29 -11.03
CA LEU A 14 7.45 3.16 -11.40
C LEU A 14 7.85 4.64 -11.45
N TYR A 15 8.62 5.11 -10.48
CA TYR A 15 9.11 6.48 -10.48
C TYR A 15 10.03 6.76 -11.67
N VAL A 16 10.97 5.87 -11.96
CA VAL A 16 11.86 5.99 -13.13
C VAL A 16 11.06 6.04 -14.43
N LEU A 17 10.05 5.18 -14.58
CA LEU A 17 9.16 5.20 -15.75
C LEU A 17 8.42 6.54 -15.88
N PHE A 18 7.97 7.12 -14.77
CA PHE A 18 7.38 8.46 -14.76
C PHE A 18 8.37 9.53 -15.22
N VAL A 19 9.62 9.51 -14.73
CA VAL A 19 10.66 10.47 -15.16
C VAL A 19 10.94 10.35 -16.66
N ILE A 20 11.08 9.13 -17.17
CA ILE A 20 11.30 8.88 -18.60
C ILE A 20 10.12 9.42 -19.41
N ALA A 21 8.89 9.14 -18.99
CA ALA A 21 7.69 9.66 -19.67
C ALA A 21 7.60 11.19 -19.62
N ALA A 22 7.94 11.81 -18.49
CA ALA A 22 7.95 13.26 -18.32
C ALA A 22 8.92 13.96 -19.29
N ILE A 23 10.10 13.36 -19.49
CA ILE A 23 11.11 13.85 -20.44
C ILE A 23 10.64 13.62 -21.88
N TRP A 24 10.20 12.41 -22.21
CA TRP A 24 9.90 12.02 -23.59
C TRP A 24 8.66 12.73 -24.16
N LEU A 25 7.63 12.90 -23.33
CA LEU A 25 6.40 13.61 -23.69
C LEU A 25 6.48 15.12 -23.41
N ASN A 26 7.52 15.55 -22.69
CA ASN A 26 7.80 16.93 -22.35
C ASN A 26 6.59 17.68 -21.75
N PHE A 27 5.79 16.98 -20.93
CA PHE A 27 4.58 17.55 -20.29
C PHE A 27 4.90 18.26 -18.96
N LEU A 28 6.07 18.03 -18.37
CA LEU A 28 6.58 18.75 -17.19
C LEU A 28 7.67 19.77 -17.52
N ASP A 29 7.73 20.23 -18.78
CA ASP A 29 8.70 21.24 -19.20
C ASP A 29 8.57 22.52 -18.34
N PRO A 30 9.62 22.96 -17.64
CA PRO A 30 9.59 24.21 -16.89
C PRO A 30 9.21 25.42 -17.76
N ALA A 31 9.53 25.39 -19.06
CA ALA A 31 9.16 26.46 -19.98
C ALA A 31 7.65 26.53 -20.26
N LYS A 32 6.91 25.42 -20.08
CA LYS A 32 5.46 25.35 -20.34
C LYS A 32 4.63 25.58 -19.10
N ILE A 33 5.03 24.98 -17.97
CA ILE A 33 4.22 24.96 -16.74
C ILE A 33 4.87 25.73 -15.58
N GLY A 34 6.11 26.20 -15.74
CA GLY A 34 6.88 26.85 -14.69
C GLY A 34 7.66 25.87 -13.82
N LEU A 35 8.82 26.30 -13.35
CA LEU A 35 9.74 25.47 -12.55
C LEU A 35 9.08 24.94 -11.27
N GLU A 36 8.29 25.77 -10.60
CA GLU A 36 7.57 25.41 -9.36
C GLU A 36 6.63 24.21 -9.59
N TRP A 37 5.86 24.23 -10.68
CA TRP A 37 4.95 23.16 -11.05
C TRP A 37 5.67 21.89 -11.50
N THR A 38 6.75 22.04 -12.27
CA THR A 38 7.62 20.90 -12.61
C THR A 38 8.11 20.20 -11.35
N ILE A 39 8.69 20.95 -10.40
CA ILE A 39 9.17 20.42 -9.12
C ILE A 39 8.02 19.76 -8.35
N PHE A 40 6.89 20.45 -8.21
CA PHE A 40 5.70 19.93 -7.52
C PHE A 40 5.27 18.56 -8.06
N TRP A 41 5.21 18.38 -9.38
CA TRP A 41 4.79 17.12 -9.98
C TRP A 41 5.80 15.98 -9.77
N TYR A 42 7.10 16.26 -9.80
CA TYR A 42 8.12 15.27 -9.43
C TYR A 42 7.99 14.84 -7.96
N PHE A 43 7.81 15.78 -7.04
CA PHE A 43 7.58 15.47 -5.63
C PHE A 43 6.27 14.71 -5.39
N THR A 44 5.21 15.09 -6.11
CA THR A 44 3.91 14.41 -6.04
C THR A 44 4.02 12.97 -6.54
N ALA A 45 4.73 12.74 -7.65
CA ALA A 45 4.96 11.39 -8.17
C ALA A 45 5.82 10.55 -7.21
N ALA A 46 6.88 11.13 -6.63
CA ALA A 46 7.70 10.45 -5.63
C ALA A 46 6.88 10.07 -4.38
N GLY A 47 6.06 11.00 -3.87
CA GLY A 47 5.14 10.76 -2.76
C GLY A 47 4.09 9.68 -3.09
N GLY A 48 3.54 9.69 -4.31
CA GLY A 48 2.62 8.67 -4.80
C GLY A 48 3.26 7.28 -4.87
N CYS A 49 4.51 7.19 -5.34
CA CYS A 49 5.27 5.94 -5.36
C CYS A 49 5.60 5.44 -3.93
N PHE A 50 5.96 6.35 -3.02
CA PHE A 50 6.16 6.01 -1.62
C PHE A 50 4.88 5.51 -0.96
N TYR A 51 3.75 6.18 -1.21
CA TYR A 51 2.43 5.75 -0.76
C TYR A 51 2.07 4.36 -1.31
N PHE A 52 2.38 4.10 -2.59
CA PHE A 52 2.19 2.79 -3.22
C PHE A 52 3.00 1.71 -2.50
N TYR A 53 4.29 1.94 -2.25
CA TYR A 53 5.13 1.03 -1.47
C TYR A 53 4.48 0.70 -0.11
N PHE A 54 4.15 1.74 0.66
CA PHE A 54 3.66 1.58 2.04
C PHE A 54 2.33 0.82 2.07
N LYS A 55 1.37 1.18 1.20
CA LYS A 55 0.05 0.55 1.14
C LYS A 55 0.13 -0.94 0.82
N ASN A 56 1.01 -1.36 -0.11
CA ASN A 56 1.22 -2.78 -0.40
C ASN A 56 1.83 -3.53 0.77
N PHE A 57 2.81 -2.91 1.42
CA PHE A 57 3.49 -3.50 2.55
C PHE A 57 2.49 -3.77 3.68
N THR A 58 1.73 -2.76 4.10
CA THR A 58 0.72 -2.88 5.16
C THR A 58 -0.40 -3.86 4.80
N TYR A 59 -0.82 -3.92 3.53
CA TYR A 59 -1.82 -4.92 3.08
C TYR A 59 -1.31 -6.35 3.29
N ARG A 60 -0.07 -6.63 2.87
CA ARG A 60 0.52 -7.96 2.98
C ARG A 60 0.82 -8.34 4.41
N GLU A 61 1.22 -7.38 5.22
CA GLU A 61 1.38 -7.54 6.66
C GLU A 61 0.05 -7.92 7.32
N THR A 62 -1.03 -7.21 6.99
CA THR A 62 -2.38 -7.51 7.49
C THR A 62 -2.81 -8.92 7.12
N VAL A 63 -2.68 -9.30 5.84
CA VAL A 63 -2.97 -10.66 5.35
C VAL A 63 -2.12 -11.71 6.06
N TYR A 64 -0.83 -11.42 6.28
CA TYR A 64 0.08 -12.33 6.95
C TYR A 64 -0.36 -12.61 8.39
N TYR A 65 -0.64 -11.57 9.17
CA TYR A 65 -1.07 -11.75 10.56
C TYR A 65 -2.46 -12.38 10.63
N ALA A 66 -3.40 -11.97 9.79
CA ALA A 66 -4.73 -12.59 9.73
C ALA A 66 -4.62 -14.10 9.45
N LYS A 67 -3.82 -14.50 8.46
CA LYS A 67 -3.61 -15.92 8.13
C LYS A 67 -2.92 -16.70 9.24
N LYS A 68 -1.95 -16.09 9.94
CA LYS A 68 -1.27 -16.73 11.08
C LYS A 68 -2.17 -16.88 12.31
N LEU A 69 -3.13 -15.98 12.47
CA LEU A 69 -4.16 -16.03 13.51
C LEU A 69 -5.36 -16.91 13.13
N GLY A 70 -5.38 -17.48 11.91
CA GLY A 70 -6.49 -18.29 11.42
C GLY A 70 -7.77 -17.50 11.15
N LEU A 71 -7.64 -16.20 10.86
CA LEU A 71 -8.75 -15.30 10.60
C LEU A 71 -9.09 -15.25 9.11
N HIS A 72 -10.37 -15.24 8.81
CA HIS A 72 -10.93 -15.09 7.47
C HIS A 72 -11.43 -13.66 7.25
N LYS A 73 -11.81 -13.34 6.01
CA LYS A 73 -12.34 -12.01 5.65
C LYS A 73 -13.50 -11.58 6.56
N GLU A 74 -14.40 -12.50 6.86
CA GLU A 74 -15.58 -12.29 7.70
C GLU A 74 -15.22 -11.88 9.14
N ASP A 75 -14.11 -12.42 9.67
CA ASP A 75 -13.61 -12.09 11.00
C ASP A 75 -12.94 -10.71 11.05
N LEU A 76 -12.46 -10.20 9.91
CA LEU A 76 -11.80 -8.90 9.81
C LEU A 76 -12.79 -7.73 9.67
N VAL A 77 -13.96 -7.97 9.09
CA VAL A 77 -15.03 -6.96 8.96
C VAL A 77 -15.45 -6.34 10.30
N PRO A 78 -15.79 -7.11 11.36
CA PRO A 78 -16.24 -6.54 12.63
C PRO A 78 -15.13 -5.82 13.40
N LEU A 79 -13.85 -6.03 13.04
CA LEU A 79 -12.72 -5.30 13.63
C LEU A 79 -12.65 -3.85 13.14
N ILE A 80 -13.47 -3.45 12.15
CA ILE A 80 -13.43 -2.14 11.54
C ILE A 80 -14.68 -1.34 11.95
N PRO A 81 -14.58 -0.41 12.91
CA PRO A 81 -15.75 0.27 13.49
C PRO A 81 -16.47 1.25 12.54
N LYS A 82 -15.88 1.58 11.39
CA LYS A 82 -16.41 2.54 10.41
C LYS A 82 -16.20 2.09 8.96
N LEU A 83 -16.41 0.80 8.68
CA LEU A 83 -16.32 0.30 7.31
C LEU A 83 -17.48 0.88 6.48
N LYS A 84 -17.17 1.68 5.46
CA LYS A 84 -18.20 2.18 4.53
C LYS A 84 -18.68 1.03 3.64
N ALA A 85 -19.93 1.08 3.19
CA ALA A 85 -20.51 0.04 2.33
C ALA A 85 -19.77 -0.19 0.99
N ASN A 86 -18.99 0.81 0.53
CA ASN A 86 -18.18 0.70 -0.68
C ASN A 86 -16.70 0.31 -0.42
N GLN A 87 -16.33 0.07 0.83
CA GLN A 87 -14.97 -0.28 1.23
C GLN A 87 -14.86 -1.77 1.44
N ASP A 88 -13.79 -2.36 0.94
CA ASP A 88 -13.51 -3.77 1.12
C ASP A 88 -12.43 -4.00 2.18
N VAL A 89 -12.38 -5.22 2.67
CA VAL A 89 -11.46 -5.69 3.70
C VAL A 89 -10.46 -6.65 3.06
N PRO A 90 -9.18 -6.69 3.50
CA PRO A 90 -8.23 -7.68 3.02
C PRO A 90 -8.80 -9.09 3.13
N ASP A 91 -8.60 -9.88 2.09
CA ASP A 91 -8.96 -11.29 2.07
C ASP A 91 -7.69 -12.13 2.29
N PRO A 92 -7.56 -12.82 3.45
CA PRO A 92 -6.40 -13.66 3.74
C PRO A 92 -6.34 -14.94 2.91
N ASP A 93 -7.50 -15.45 2.46
CA ASP A 93 -7.64 -16.70 1.70
C ASP A 93 -7.39 -16.47 0.22
N HIS A 94 -7.83 -15.31 -0.29
CA HIS A 94 -7.64 -14.88 -1.67
C HIS A 94 -6.94 -13.51 -1.74
N PRO A 95 -5.64 -13.42 -1.37
CA PRO A 95 -4.91 -12.17 -1.38
C PRO A 95 -4.61 -11.72 -2.82
N GLY A 96 -5.53 -10.96 -3.40
CA GLY A 96 -5.37 -10.41 -4.75
C GLY A 96 -4.18 -9.46 -4.83
N PHE A 97 -3.42 -9.54 -5.93
CA PHE A 97 -2.23 -8.72 -6.15
C PHE A 97 -2.55 -7.22 -6.26
N LEU A 98 -3.72 -6.88 -6.82
CA LEU A 98 -4.18 -5.50 -7.02
C LEU A 98 -5.23 -5.03 -6.00
N SER A 99 -5.66 -5.91 -5.09
CA SER A 99 -6.63 -5.60 -4.03
C SER A 99 -6.25 -4.41 -3.14
N PRO A 100 -4.97 -4.16 -2.81
CA PRO A 100 -4.57 -2.96 -2.07
C PRO A 100 -4.96 -1.66 -2.77
N PHE A 101 -5.08 -1.64 -4.11
CA PHE A 101 -5.32 -0.40 -4.85
C PHE A 101 -6.78 -0.16 -5.15
N ALA A 102 -7.49 -1.22 -5.54
CA ALA A 102 -8.83 -1.07 -6.09
C ALA A 102 -9.92 -0.97 -5.02
N LYS A 103 -9.74 -1.63 -3.86
CA LYS A 103 -10.87 -1.89 -2.96
C LYS A 103 -10.60 -1.66 -1.48
N VAL A 104 -9.35 -1.86 -1.02
CA VAL A 104 -9.03 -1.71 0.40
C VAL A 104 -8.43 -0.32 0.67
N PRO A 105 -9.09 0.52 1.49
CA PRO A 105 -8.56 1.83 1.86
C PRO A 105 -7.46 1.68 2.91
N PHE A 106 -6.53 2.65 2.94
CA PHE A 106 -5.43 2.64 3.89
C PHE A 106 -5.88 2.72 5.36
N SER A 107 -7.00 3.41 5.63
CA SER A 107 -7.59 3.48 6.98
C SER A 107 -8.04 2.12 7.51
N VAL A 108 -8.54 1.24 6.63
CA VAL A 108 -8.90 -0.13 6.99
C VAL A 108 -7.65 -0.94 7.33
N LEU A 109 -6.59 -0.80 6.53
CA LEU A 109 -5.32 -1.49 6.78
C LEU A 109 -4.73 -1.10 8.13
N ASN A 110 -4.66 0.20 8.44
CA ASN A 110 -4.13 0.68 9.72
C ASN A 110 -4.94 0.15 10.90
N ALA A 111 -6.27 0.24 10.84
CA ALA A 111 -7.15 -0.23 11.92
C ALA A 111 -7.00 -1.74 12.18
N LEU A 112 -6.76 -2.52 11.13
CA LEU A 112 -6.51 -3.95 11.24
C LEU A 112 -5.11 -4.23 11.80
N THR A 113 -4.06 -3.58 11.31
CA THR A 113 -2.70 -3.79 11.82
C THR A 113 -2.58 -3.43 13.30
N GLU A 114 -3.21 -2.34 13.76
CA GLU A 114 -3.22 -1.92 15.17
C GLU A 114 -3.83 -2.99 16.10
N GLN A 115 -4.71 -3.85 15.59
CA GLN A 115 -5.35 -4.91 16.36
C GLN A 115 -4.69 -6.27 16.17
N LEU A 116 -4.25 -6.59 14.96
CA LEU A 116 -3.69 -7.89 14.61
C LEU A 116 -2.23 -8.02 15.08
N GLU A 117 -1.43 -6.97 14.99
CA GLU A 117 -0.02 -7.01 15.37
C GLU A 117 0.17 -7.32 16.87
N PRO A 118 -0.54 -6.67 17.81
CA PRO A 118 -0.44 -7.02 19.23
C PRO A 118 -0.91 -8.45 19.53
N LYS A 119 -1.99 -8.90 18.87
CA LYS A 119 -2.51 -10.27 19.01
C LYS A 119 -1.50 -11.31 18.50
N ALA A 120 -0.90 -11.04 17.35
CA ALA A 120 0.14 -11.88 16.77
C ALA A 120 1.35 -11.97 17.69
N LYS A 121 1.80 -10.83 18.23
CA LYS A 121 2.91 -10.77 19.20
C LYS A 121 2.61 -11.56 20.47
N ALA A 122 1.39 -11.46 21.00
CA ALA A 122 0.96 -12.20 22.19
C ALA A 122 0.95 -13.72 21.98
N GLN A 123 0.68 -14.19 20.76
CA GLN A 123 0.74 -15.61 20.37
C GLN A 123 2.13 -16.07 19.91
N GLY A 124 3.16 -15.22 20.02
CA GLY A 124 4.52 -15.56 19.59
C GLY A 124 4.69 -15.68 18.08
N ILE A 125 3.76 -15.14 17.28
CA ILE A 125 3.87 -15.12 15.82
C ILE A 125 5.02 -14.17 15.42
N PRO A 126 5.96 -14.59 14.56
CA PRO A 126 7.07 -13.75 14.15
C PRO A 126 6.61 -12.54 13.33
N PRO A 127 7.35 -11.41 13.40
CA PRO A 127 6.99 -10.20 12.67
C PRO A 127 7.12 -10.39 11.16
N PHE A 128 6.30 -9.66 10.41
CA PHE A 128 6.32 -9.67 8.95
C PHE A 128 7.64 -9.08 8.40
N ARG A 129 8.28 -9.76 7.42
CA ARG A 129 9.59 -9.40 6.85
C ARG A 129 9.55 -9.21 5.32
#